data_AF-A0A1G7AUR0-F1
#
_entry.id   AF-A0A1G7AUR0-F1
#
_cell.length_a   1.000
_cell.length_b   1.000
_cell.length_c   1.000
_cell.angle_alpha   90.00
_cell.angle_beta   90.00
_cell.angle_gamma   90.00
#
_symmetry.space_group_name_H-M   'P 1'
#
loop_
_entity.id
_entity.type
_entity.pdbx_description
1 polymer ?
#
loop_
_entity_poly.entity_id
_entity_poly.type
_entity_poly.pdbx_seq_one_letter_code
_entity_poly.pdbx_strand_id
1 'polypeptide(L)'
;MILRHTFAPPNNTRLGHLCGPLDAHLRRIEEALNVKIAHRHEQFKIEGPKLNAQRAMDVLQALYEIAQRPIDAAVVQLTVAGDSSMTEADDGAVTLATRRTDLRARTPNQSVYLDNIANHDITIGIGPAGTGKTYLAVACAVDALERSAVQRIVLTRPAVEAGERLGFLPGDLTQKVDPYLRPLYDALYDLMGFDRVQKAFERNTLEIAPLAFMRGRTLNNAFVILDEAQNTTPEQMKMFLTRIGFGAKAVVTGDVSQIDLPKEQLSGLIDAERVLRRVNGIAITHFTSADVVRHPLVARIVDAYDGARKRAASR
;
A
#
# COMPACT_ATOMS: atom_id res chain seq x y z
N MET A 1 -37.18 3.04 14.09
CA MET A 1 -36.79 4.23 14.88
C MET A 1 -36.72 5.41 13.94
N ILE A 2 -37.10 6.61 14.40
CA ILE A 2 -37.00 7.84 13.61
C ILE A 2 -35.94 8.71 14.27
N LEU A 3 -34.89 9.05 13.52
CA LEU A 3 -33.87 10.02 13.92
C LEU A 3 -34.06 11.31 13.13
N ARG A 4 -33.84 12.44 13.80
CA ARG A 4 -33.90 13.77 13.19
C ARG A 4 -32.58 14.48 13.47
N HIS A 5 -32.03 15.13 12.45
CA HIS A 5 -30.83 15.94 12.59
C HIS A 5 -30.97 17.22 11.78
N THR A 6 -30.31 18.27 12.26
CA THR A 6 -30.34 19.59 11.63
C THR A 6 -28.91 20.08 11.53
N PHE A 7 -28.43 20.30 10.32
CA PHE A 7 -27.08 20.80 10.09
C PHE A 7 -27.05 22.32 10.25
N ALA A 8 -26.41 22.79 11.32
CA ALA A 8 -26.28 24.21 11.63
C ALA A 8 -24.79 24.60 11.75
N PRO A 9 -24.35 25.76 11.22
CA PRO A 9 -25.14 26.76 10.50
C PRO A 9 -25.53 26.29 9.08
N PRO A 10 -26.65 26.78 8.52
CA PRO A 10 -27.11 26.36 7.19
C PRO A 10 -26.11 26.80 6.11
N ASN A 11 -25.60 25.83 5.34
CA ASN A 11 -24.72 26.06 4.21
C ASN A 11 -25.24 25.27 3.00
N ASN A 12 -25.95 25.96 2.10
CA ASN A 12 -26.63 25.34 0.96
C ASN A 12 -25.66 24.66 -0.02
N THR A 13 -24.43 25.17 -0.14
CA THR A 13 -23.40 24.56 -1.00
C THR A 13 -22.99 23.19 -0.44
N ARG A 14 -22.72 23.11 0.87
CA ARG A 14 -22.38 21.84 1.54
C ARG A 14 -23.55 20.86 1.52
N LEU A 15 -24.77 21.34 1.75
CA LEU A 15 -25.97 20.51 1.66
C LEU A 15 -26.17 19.95 0.25
N GLY A 16 -25.92 20.75 -0.79
CA GLY A 16 -25.96 20.29 -2.18
C GLY A 16 -24.92 19.22 -2.48
N HIS A 17 -23.68 19.39 -1.99
CA HIS A 17 -22.64 18.38 -2.13
C HIS A 17 -22.93 17.10 -1.35
N LEU A 18 -23.53 17.20 -0.15
CA LEU A 18 -23.96 16.07 0.68
C LEU A 18 -25.03 15.24 -0.02
N CYS A 19 -26.08 15.88 -0.56
CA CYS A 19 -27.17 15.18 -1.23
C CYS A 19 -26.72 14.60 -2.58
N GLY A 20 -25.80 15.28 -3.27
CA GLY A 20 -25.36 14.93 -4.61
C GLY A 20 -26.41 15.23 -5.69
N PRO A 21 -26.07 15.02 -6.97
CA PRO A 21 -26.99 15.27 -8.08
C PRO A 21 -28.27 14.45 -7.94
N LEU A 22 -29.43 15.11 -7.91
CA LEU A 22 -30.75 14.46 -7.75
C LEU A 22 -30.83 13.54 -6.51
N ASP A 23 -30.18 13.90 -5.41
CA ASP A 23 -30.15 13.11 -4.17
C ASP A 23 -29.49 11.72 -4.32
N ALA A 24 -28.62 11.54 -5.31
CA ALA A 24 -27.99 10.25 -5.60
C ALA A 24 -27.19 9.69 -4.40
N HIS A 25 -26.60 10.55 -3.58
CA HIS A 25 -25.83 10.11 -2.41
C HIS A 25 -26.75 9.59 -1.31
N LEU A 26 -27.89 10.24 -1.08
CA LEU A 26 -28.88 9.79 -0.09
C LEU A 26 -29.43 8.42 -0.47
N ARG A 27 -29.81 8.22 -1.74
CA ARG A 27 -30.32 6.92 -2.23
C ARG A 27 -29.31 5.79 -2.05
N ARG A 28 -28.02 6.05 -2.26
CA ARG A 28 -26.96 5.06 -2.02
C ARG A 28 -26.86 4.66 -0.55
N ILE A 29 -26.96 5.63 0.36
CA ILE A 29 -26.95 5.36 1.81
C ILE A 29 -28.19 4.55 2.20
N GLU A 30 -29.36 4.91 1.66
CA GLU A 30 -30.62 4.18 1.86
C GLU A 30 -30.51 2.71 1.41
N GLU A 31 -30.03 2.46 0.20
CA GLU A 31 -29.86 1.12 -0.37
C GLU A 31 -28.88 0.26 0.44
N ALA A 32 -27.75 0.83 0.83
CA ALA A 32 -26.69 0.07 1.49
C ALA A 32 -26.97 -0.21 2.97
N LEU A 33 -27.63 0.70 3.69
CA LEU A 33 -27.96 0.53 5.11
C LEU A 33 -29.41 0.07 5.34
N ASN A 34 -30.20 -0.09 4.27
CA ASN A 34 -31.62 -0.45 4.32
C ASN A 34 -32.42 0.49 5.25
N VAL A 35 -32.31 1.80 4.98
CA VAL A 35 -33.01 2.88 5.71
C VAL A 35 -33.74 3.79 4.72
N LYS A 36 -34.63 4.64 5.21
CA LYS A 36 -35.24 5.73 4.45
C LYS A 36 -34.78 7.08 4.97
N ILE A 37 -34.36 7.98 4.08
CA ILE A 37 -33.85 9.32 4.38
C ILE A 37 -34.74 10.34 3.66
N ALA A 38 -35.40 11.19 4.42
CA ALA A 38 -36.10 12.36 3.89
C ALA A 38 -35.40 13.63 4.35
N HIS A 39 -35.24 14.61 3.47
CA HIS A 39 -34.63 15.88 3.83
C HIS A 39 -35.49 17.06 3.36
N ARG A 40 -35.41 18.16 4.12
CA ARG A 40 -36.00 19.45 3.78
C ARG A 40 -35.03 20.54 4.21
N HIS A 41 -34.32 21.13 3.26
CA HIS A 41 -33.22 22.07 3.51
C HIS A 41 -32.17 21.45 4.45
N GLU A 42 -31.92 22.05 5.61
CA GLU A 42 -30.96 21.59 6.60
C GLU A 42 -31.48 20.45 7.51
N GLN A 43 -32.77 20.09 7.41
CA GLN A 43 -33.40 19.10 8.27
C GLN A 43 -33.45 17.72 7.61
N PHE A 44 -32.85 16.73 8.26
CA PHE A 44 -32.81 15.34 7.81
C PHE A 44 -33.60 14.45 8.77
N LYS A 45 -34.39 13.53 8.20
CA LYS A 45 -35.16 12.52 8.91
C LYS A 45 -34.74 11.14 8.39
N ILE A 46 -34.28 10.28 9.29
CA ILE A 46 -33.88 8.90 8.98
C ILE A 46 -34.85 7.94 9.65
N GLU A 47 -35.34 6.97 8.89
CA GLU A 47 -36.28 5.96 9.36
C GLU A 47 -35.75 4.55 9.04
N GLY A 48 -35.61 3.71 10.06
CA GLY A 48 -35.13 2.35 9.89
C GLY A 48 -34.86 1.61 11.21
N PRO A 49 -34.21 0.42 11.14
CA PRO A 49 -33.74 -0.30 12.32
C PRO A 49 -32.77 0.56 13.14
N LYS A 50 -32.81 0.46 14.48
CA LYS A 50 -32.04 1.35 15.39
C LYS A 50 -30.55 1.44 15.05
N LEU A 51 -29.90 0.29 14.82
CA LEU A 51 -28.47 0.23 14.51
C LEU A 51 -28.14 0.87 13.15
N ASN A 52 -28.97 0.62 12.14
CA ASN A 52 -28.75 1.12 10.78
C ASN A 52 -29.08 2.60 10.65
N ALA A 53 -30.13 3.05 11.34
CA ALA A 53 -30.49 4.47 11.39
C ALA A 53 -29.39 5.29 12.08
N GLN A 54 -28.78 4.77 13.13
CA GLN A 54 -27.64 5.41 13.79
C GLN A 54 -26.44 5.48 12.85
N ARG A 55 -26.06 4.36 12.21
CA ARG A 55 -24.98 4.35 11.21
C ARG A 55 -25.23 5.30 10.06
N ALA A 56 -26.46 5.38 9.55
CA ALA A 56 -26.81 6.32 8.49
C ALA A 56 -26.66 7.77 8.95
N MET A 57 -26.96 8.07 10.22
CA MET A 57 -26.71 9.39 10.80
C MET A 57 -25.21 9.70 10.85
N ASP A 58 -24.41 8.75 11.32
CA ASP A 58 -22.97 8.92 11.43
C ASP A 58 -22.33 9.15 10.04
N VAL A 59 -22.78 8.41 9.02
CA VAL A 59 -22.37 8.61 7.62
C VAL A 59 -22.77 9.99 7.10
N LEU A 60 -24.00 10.45 7.34
CA LEU A 60 -24.44 11.79 6.91
C LEU A 60 -23.61 12.90 7.56
N GLN A 61 -23.25 12.75 8.83
CA GLN A 61 -22.38 13.70 9.53
C GLN A 61 -20.98 13.72 8.95
N ALA A 62 -20.35 12.55 8.76
CA ALA A 62 -19.02 12.43 8.16
C ALA A 62 -18.99 13.02 6.74
N LEU A 63 -20.01 12.75 5.92
CA LEU A 63 -20.12 13.33 4.59
C LEU A 63 -20.33 14.85 4.62
N TYR A 64 -21.11 15.36 5.58
CA TYR A 64 -21.33 16.80 5.72
C TYR A 64 -20.02 17.54 6.06
N GLU A 65 -19.17 16.96 6.91
CA GLU A 65 -17.86 17.51 7.28
C GLU A 65 -16.96 17.76 6.05
N ILE A 66 -16.91 16.80 5.13
CA ILE A 66 -16.11 16.89 3.90
C ILE A 66 -16.82 17.61 2.73
N ALA A 67 -18.10 17.97 2.89
CA ALA A 67 -18.93 18.59 1.85
C ALA A 67 -18.53 20.02 1.47
N GLN A 68 -17.40 20.54 1.96
CA GLN A 68 -16.84 21.82 1.49
C GLN A 68 -16.51 21.80 -0.01
N ARG A 69 -16.25 20.60 -0.56
CA ARG A 69 -16.03 20.35 -1.99
C ARG A 69 -17.02 19.29 -2.49
N PRO A 70 -17.24 19.16 -3.81
CA PRO A 70 -18.09 18.11 -4.38
C PRO A 70 -17.61 16.73 -3.94
N ILE A 71 -18.54 15.90 -3.45
CA ILE A 71 -18.24 14.56 -2.96
C ILE A 71 -18.37 13.57 -4.11
N ASP A 72 -17.29 12.84 -4.41
CA ASP A 72 -17.32 11.76 -5.38
C ASP A 72 -18.17 10.58 -4.87
N ALA A 73 -18.87 9.94 -5.79
CA ALA A 73 -19.76 8.82 -5.51
C ALA A 73 -19.03 7.63 -4.86
N ALA A 74 -17.74 7.44 -5.13
CA ALA A 74 -16.89 6.42 -4.51
C ALA A 74 -16.62 6.68 -3.02
N VAL A 75 -16.53 7.96 -2.62
CA VAL A 75 -16.32 8.34 -1.21
C VAL A 75 -17.54 7.96 -0.38
N VAL A 76 -18.74 8.24 -0.87
CA VAL A 76 -20.01 7.84 -0.21
C VAL A 76 -20.04 6.33 0.03
N GLN A 77 -19.63 5.54 -0.96
CA GLN A 77 -19.64 4.08 -0.86
C GLN A 77 -18.62 3.56 0.17
N LEU A 78 -17.45 4.20 0.28
CA LEU A 78 -16.43 3.87 1.26
C LEU A 78 -16.87 4.22 2.69
N THR A 79 -17.45 5.42 2.88
CA THR A 79 -17.94 5.87 4.20
C THR A 79 -19.07 4.96 4.71
N VAL A 80 -19.98 4.55 3.82
CA VAL A 80 -21.06 3.61 4.14
C VAL A 80 -20.56 2.21 4.53
N ALA A 81 -19.44 1.76 3.95
CA ALA A 81 -18.84 0.46 4.26
C ALA A 81 -18.22 0.38 5.67
N GLY A 82 -18.23 1.48 6.44
CA GLY A 82 -17.74 1.54 7.81
C GLY A 82 -16.26 1.93 7.91
N ASP A 83 -15.64 2.35 6.82
CA ASP A 83 -14.24 2.77 6.74
C ASP A 83 -14.07 4.26 7.12
N SER A 84 -14.83 4.70 8.14
CA SER A 84 -14.88 6.08 8.63
C SER A 84 -13.61 6.54 9.37
N SER A 85 -12.55 5.73 9.39
CA SER A 85 -11.24 6.07 9.95
C SER A 85 -10.33 6.86 8.99
N MET A 86 -10.84 7.33 7.85
CA MET A 86 -10.02 7.89 6.76
C MET A 86 -10.39 9.30 6.29
N THR A 87 -11.10 10.10 7.09
CA THR A 87 -11.50 11.47 6.66
C THR A 87 -11.21 12.56 7.69
N GLU A 88 -10.09 12.46 8.39
CA GLU A 88 -9.31 13.70 8.51
C GLU A 88 -8.63 13.89 7.16
N ALA A 89 -9.00 14.96 6.47
CA ALA A 89 -8.18 15.50 5.41
C ALA A 89 -6.87 15.92 6.08
N ASP A 90 -5.93 14.97 6.16
CA ASP A 90 -4.56 15.31 6.45
C ASP A 90 -4.04 16.11 5.24
N ASP A 91 -3.81 17.39 5.50
CA ASP A 91 -3.02 18.28 4.65
C ASP A 91 -1.58 17.74 4.45
N GLY A 92 -1.25 16.58 5.03
CA GLY A 92 -0.03 15.80 4.89
C GLY A 92 -0.12 14.52 4.04
N ALA A 93 -1.25 14.17 3.41
CA ALA A 93 -1.30 12.94 2.59
C ALA A 93 -0.26 12.98 1.46
N VAL A 94 0.78 12.13 1.58
CA VAL A 94 1.92 12.07 0.65
C VAL A 94 1.40 11.88 -0.77
N THR A 95 1.40 12.97 -1.55
CA THR A 95 0.92 12.94 -2.92
C THR A 95 2.06 12.48 -3.82
N LEU A 96 1.98 11.25 -4.33
CA LEU A 96 3.03 10.65 -5.15
C LEU A 96 2.86 11.05 -6.61
N ALA A 97 3.90 11.67 -7.19
CA ALA A 97 4.02 12.02 -8.59
C ALA A 97 4.35 10.76 -9.41
N THR A 98 3.32 9.95 -9.67
CA THR A 98 3.39 8.81 -10.60
C THR A 98 2.36 8.96 -11.71
N ARG A 99 2.43 8.14 -12.77
CA ARG A 99 1.41 8.12 -13.84
C ARG A 99 0.01 7.85 -13.28
N ARG A 100 -0.08 7.07 -12.19
CA ARG A 100 -1.30 6.90 -11.41
C ARG A 100 -1.42 8.03 -10.40
N THR A 101 -2.08 9.10 -10.80
CA THR A 101 -2.35 10.27 -9.94
C THR A 101 -3.31 9.96 -8.79
N ASP A 102 -4.00 8.81 -8.81
CA ASP A 102 -4.91 8.33 -7.78
C ASP A 102 -4.24 7.40 -6.75
N LEU A 103 -2.92 7.16 -6.87
CA LEU A 103 -2.19 6.27 -5.97
C LEU A 103 -2.03 6.91 -4.60
N ARG A 104 -2.82 6.40 -3.64
CA ARG A 104 -2.83 6.81 -2.24
C ARG A 104 -2.84 5.61 -1.30
N ALA A 105 -2.40 5.83 -0.07
CA ALA A 105 -2.62 4.88 1.02
C ALA A 105 -4.12 4.55 1.13
N ARG A 106 -4.42 3.25 1.25
CA ARG A 106 -5.78 2.74 1.41
C ARG A 106 -6.08 2.31 2.84
N THR A 107 -5.05 2.17 3.67
CA THR A 107 -5.17 1.92 5.11
C THR A 107 -4.31 2.90 5.90
N PRO A 108 -4.65 3.19 7.17
CA PRO A 108 -3.82 4.07 8.01
C PRO A 108 -2.37 3.61 8.12
N ASN A 109 -2.15 2.30 8.19
CA ASN A 109 -0.79 1.73 8.28
C ASN A 109 0.01 1.92 6.98
N GLN A 110 -0.66 1.89 5.81
CA GLN A 110 -0.02 2.27 4.54
C GLN A 110 0.36 3.76 4.52
N SER A 111 -0.42 4.64 5.17
CA SER A 111 -0.06 6.06 5.30
C SER A 111 1.21 6.21 6.13
N VAL A 112 1.23 5.60 7.31
CA VAL A 112 2.43 5.57 8.19
C VAL A 112 3.65 5.02 7.46
N TYR A 113 3.47 3.99 6.62
CA TYR A 113 4.55 3.45 5.81
C TYR A 113 5.10 4.46 4.79
N LEU A 114 4.23 5.19 4.08
CA LEU A 114 4.65 6.23 3.14
C LEU A 114 5.37 7.38 3.86
N ASP A 115 4.86 7.79 5.03
CA ASP A 115 5.48 8.83 5.85
C ASP A 115 6.86 8.39 6.36
N ASN A 116 6.99 7.12 6.75
CA ASN A 116 8.27 6.56 7.16
C ASN A 116 9.29 6.59 6.02
N ILE A 117 8.90 6.20 4.80
CA ILE A 117 9.77 6.28 3.60
C ILE A 117 10.20 7.73 3.33
N ALA A 118 9.29 8.68 3.46
CA ALA A 118 9.59 10.10 3.23
C ALA A 118 10.59 10.64 4.27
N ASN A 119 10.43 10.28 5.55
CA ASN A 119 11.16 10.91 6.66
C ASN A 119 12.42 10.16 7.12
N HIS A 120 12.64 8.91 6.67
CA HIS A 120 13.79 8.10 7.09
C HIS A 120 14.68 7.73 5.91
N ASP A 121 15.97 7.51 6.19
CA ASP A 121 16.93 7.06 5.17
C ASP A 121 16.74 5.57 4.87
N ILE A 122 16.35 4.78 5.89
CA ILE A 122 16.08 3.35 5.74
C ILE A 122 14.71 3.04 6.32
N THR A 123 13.85 2.40 5.53
CA THR A 123 12.54 1.93 5.99
C THR A 123 12.39 0.43 5.73
N ILE A 124 11.89 -0.31 6.72
CA ILE A 124 11.63 -1.74 6.63
C ILE A 124 10.11 -1.98 6.70
N GLY A 125 9.52 -2.52 5.63
CA GLY A 125 8.12 -2.91 5.57
C GLY A 125 7.96 -4.42 5.69
N ILE A 126 7.41 -4.90 6.81
CA ILE A 126 7.26 -6.32 7.10
C ILE A 126 5.78 -6.67 7.13
N GLY A 127 5.34 -7.67 6.36
CA GLY A 127 4.00 -8.22 6.52
C GLY A 127 3.48 -8.97 5.28
N PRO A 128 2.21 -9.39 5.29
CA PRO A 128 1.70 -10.37 4.34
C PRO A 128 1.68 -9.86 2.89
N ALA A 129 1.66 -10.78 1.94
CA ALA A 129 1.44 -10.46 0.52
C ALA A 129 0.08 -9.77 0.30
N GLY A 130 0.06 -8.76 -0.58
CA GLY A 130 -1.15 -7.97 -0.90
C GLY A 130 -1.41 -6.77 0.01
N THR A 131 -0.50 -6.46 0.94
CA THR A 131 -0.51 -5.24 1.77
C THR A 131 0.00 -4.00 1.05
N GLY A 132 0.52 -4.16 -0.18
CA GLY A 132 1.02 -3.07 -1.00
C GLY A 132 2.45 -2.61 -0.69
N LYS A 133 3.13 -3.20 0.31
CA LYS A 133 4.49 -2.80 0.75
C LYS A 133 5.49 -2.53 -0.40
N THR A 134 5.69 -3.51 -1.29
CA THR A 134 6.64 -3.38 -2.42
C THR A 134 6.13 -2.37 -3.45
N TYR A 135 4.85 -2.40 -3.78
CA TYR A 135 4.25 -1.53 -4.79
C TYR A 135 4.29 -0.05 -4.36
N LEU A 136 3.96 0.25 -3.10
CA LEU A 136 4.06 1.58 -2.51
C LEU A 136 5.51 2.07 -2.44
N ALA A 137 6.46 1.19 -2.12
CA ALA A 137 7.88 1.52 -2.14
C ALA A 137 8.36 1.91 -3.55
N VAL A 138 7.97 1.14 -4.58
CA VAL A 138 8.30 1.47 -5.98
C VAL A 138 7.64 2.79 -6.39
N ALA A 139 6.39 3.05 -5.96
CA ALA A 139 5.73 4.33 -6.23
C ALA A 139 6.48 5.52 -5.60
N CYS A 140 6.99 5.37 -4.37
CA CYS A 140 7.85 6.39 -3.73
C CYS A 140 9.17 6.58 -4.48
N ALA A 141 9.78 5.49 -4.98
CA ALA A 141 11.01 5.57 -5.75
C ALA A 141 10.82 6.34 -7.06
N VAL A 142 9.72 6.09 -7.76
CA VAL A 142 9.34 6.78 -8.99
C VAL A 142 9.09 8.26 -8.72
N ASP A 143 8.32 8.59 -7.67
CA ASP A 143 8.09 9.98 -7.26
C ASP A 143 9.40 10.71 -6.96
N ALA A 144 10.29 10.09 -6.18
CA ALA A 144 11.60 10.66 -5.85
C ALA A 144 12.47 10.89 -7.09
N LEU A 145 12.40 10.02 -8.10
CA LEU A 145 13.11 10.18 -9.36
C LEU A 145 12.51 11.31 -10.21
N GLU A 146 11.18 11.37 -10.35
CA GLU A 146 10.50 12.42 -11.12
C GLU A 146 10.71 13.81 -10.50
N ARG A 147 10.77 13.90 -9.16
CA ARG A 147 11.09 15.13 -8.43
C ARG A 147 12.59 15.44 -8.38
N SER A 148 13.43 14.64 -9.01
CA SER A 148 14.90 14.78 -8.98
C SER A 148 15.49 14.77 -7.55
N ALA A 149 14.79 14.18 -6.58
CA ALA A 149 15.29 13.97 -5.22
C ALA A 149 16.37 12.87 -5.18
N VAL A 150 16.28 11.91 -6.12
CA VAL A 150 17.31 10.92 -6.40
C VAL A 150 17.67 10.95 -7.89
N GLN A 151 18.86 10.48 -8.22
CA GLN A 151 19.35 10.40 -9.60
C GLN A 151 19.03 9.05 -10.26
N ARG A 152 18.79 8.01 -9.46
CA ARG A 152 18.52 6.66 -9.95
C ARG A 152 17.72 5.81 -8.98
N ILE A 153 17.04 4.81 -9.52
CA ILE A 153 16.35 3.76 -8.77
C ILE A 153 17.10 2.44 -8.96
N VAL A 154 17.36 1.73 -7.86
CA VAL A 154 17.97 0.40 -7.87
C VAL A 154 17.02 -0.58 -7.18
N LEU A 155 16.45 -1.51 -7.93
CA LEU A 155 15.61 -2.58 -7.38
C LEU A 155 16.42 -3.87 -7.32
N THR A 156 16.38 -4.53 -6.18
CA THR A 156 17.11 -5.78 -5.97
C THR A 156 16.26 -6.80 -5.23
N ARG A 157 16.48 -8.07 -5.56
CA ARG A 157 15.84 -9.22 -4.93
C ARG A 157 16.92 -10.29 -4.68
N PRO A 158 16.90 -11.00 -3.53
CA PRO A 158 17.78 -12.13 -3.34
C PRO A 158 17.41 -13.26 -4.31
N ALA A 159 18.42 -13.89 -4.90
CA ALA A 159 18.20 -15.10 -5.69
C ALA A 159 18.01 -16.26 -4.71
N VAL A 160 16.76 -16.67 -4.51
CA VAL A 160 16.42 -17.87 -3.74
C VAL A 160 15.61 -18.80 -4.61
N GLU A 161 15.99 -20.07 -4.59
CA GLU A 161 15.37 -21.14 -5.35
C GLU A 161 14.01 -21.49 -4.71
N ALA A 162 12.97 -20.72 -5.04
CA ALA A 162 11.62 -21.04 -4.62
C ALA A 162 11.11 -22.24 -5.43
N GLY A 163 11.28 -23.45 -4.88
CA GLY A 163 10.69 -24.69 -5.39
C GLY A 163 11.50 -25.42 -6.47
N GLU A 164 11.86 -24.76 -7.56
CA GLU A 164 12.66 -25.36 -8.66
C GLU A 164 14.12 -24.87 -8.60
N ARG A 165 15.09 -25.80 -8.66
CA ARG A 165 16.52 -25.41 -8.65
C ARG A 165 16.80 -24.48 -9.82
N LEU A 166 17.53 -23.38 -9.59
CA LEU A 166 17.88 -22.38 -10.62
C LEU A 166 18.61 -23.03 -11.81
N GLY A 167 19.17 -24.22 -11.60
CA GLY A 167 19.80 -25.07 -12.61
C GLY A 167 18.89 -25.62 -13.72
N PHE A 168 17.55 -25.57 -13.60
CA PHE A 168 16.63 -26.19 -14.58
C PHE A 168 16.03 -25.26 -15.63
N LEU A 169 16.16 -23.94 -15.49
CA LEU A 169 15.71 -23.00 -16.53
C LEU A 169 16.74 -22.98 -17.67
N PRO A 170 16.40 -23.30 -18.94
CA PRO A 170 17.33 -23.17 -20.05
C PRO A 170 17.64 -21.69 -20.32
N GLY A 171 18.90 -21.34 -20.55
CA GLY A 171 19.30 -19.95 -20.86
C GLY A 171 20.55 -19.45 -20.13
N ASP A 172 20.93 -18.21 -20.43
CA ASP A 172 21.99 -17.48 -19.72
C ASP A 172 21.56 -17.10 -18.29
N LEU A 173 22.50 -16.65 -17.45
CA LEU A 173 22.22 -16.30 -16.05
C LEU A 173 21.12 -15.24 -15.93
N THR A 174 21.03 -14.34 -16.91
CA THR A 174 20.03 -13.27 -16.96
C THR A 174 18.63 -13.85 -17.20
N GLN A 175 18.47 -14.73 -18.20
CA GLN A 175 17.22 -15.41 -18.53
C GLN A 175 16.69 -16.28 -17.38
N LYS A 176 17.57 -16.79 -16.52
CA LYS A 176 17.20 -17.56 -15.33
C LYS A 176 16.66 -16.72 -14.18
N VAL A 177 17.13 -15.48 -14.05
CA VAL A 177 16.76 -14.60 -12.92
C VAL A 177 15.59 -13.67 -13.27
N ASP A 178 15.38 -13.40 -14.56
CA ASP A 178 14.34 -12.51 -15.08
C ASP A 178 12.90 -12.85 -14.60
N PRO A 179 12.49 -14.14 -14.48
CA PRO A 179 11.15 -14.47 -13.95
C PRO A 179 10.90 -13.97 -12.52
N TYR A 180 11.92 -13.97 -11.66
CA TYR A 180 11.82 -13.53 -10.27
C TYR A 180 11.75 -12.00 -10.14
N LEU A 181 12.26 -11.30 -11.13
CA LEU A 181 12.28 -9.84 -11.20
C LEU A 181 11.04 -9.28 -11.90
N ARG A 182 10.30 -10.11 -12.64
CA ARG A 182 9.10 -9.70 -13.41
C ARG A 182 8.06 -8.89 -12.61
N PRO A 183 7.71 -9.24 -11.35
CA PRO A 183 6.77 -8.42 -10.57
C PRO A 183 7.24 -6.97 -10.36
N LEU A 184 8.56 -6.73 -10.31
CA LEU A 184 9.13 -5.38 -10.20
C LEU A 184 9.01 -4.62 -11.52
N TYR A 185 9.24 -5.28 -12.66
CA TYR A 185 9.01 -4.70 -13.98
C TYR A 185 7.53 -4.31 -14.16
N ASP A 186 6.60 -5.19 -13.80
CA ASP A 186 5.17 -4.93 -13.93
C ASP A 186 4.74 -3.71 -13.10
N ALA A 187 5.25 -3.57 -11.87
CA ALA A 187 4.99 -2.40 -11.03
C ALA A 187 5.53 -1.11 -11.68
N LEU A 188 6.74 -1.13 -12.23
CA LEU A 188 7.32 0.03 -12.91
C LEU A 188 6.55 0.41 -14.17
N TYR A 189 6.14 -0.57 -14.98
CA TYR A 189 5.34 -0.30 -16.18
C TYR A 189 3.99 0.32 -15.85
N ASP A 190 3.34 -0.11 -14.76
CA ASP A 190 2.10 0.49 -14.28
C ASP A 190 2.30 1.95 -13.78
N LEU A 191 3.41 2.23 -13.09
CA LEU A 191 3.67 3.52 -12.44
C LEU A 191 4.30 4.58 -13.35
N MET A 192 5.13 4.17 -14.32
CA MET A 192 5.87 5.08 -15.22
C MET A 192 5.38 4.99 -16.67
N GLY A 193 4.82 3.85 -17.08
CA GLY A 193 4.53 3.52 -18.47
C GLY A 193 5.71 2.87 -19.19
N PHE A 194 5.41 1.98 -20.13
CA PHE A 194 6.39 1.13 -20.83
C PHE A 194 7.56 1.91 -21.45
N ASP A 195 7.27 2.92 -22.28
CA ASP A 195 8.32 3.67 -22.99
C ASP A 195 9.26 4.45 -22.05
N ARG A 196 8.74 4.95 -20.91
CA ARG A 196 9.55 5.67 -19.92
C ARG A 196 10.47 4.71 -19.18
N VAL A 197 9.98 3.53 -18.81
CA VAL A 197 10.78 2.49 -18.17
C VAL A 197 11.95 2.07 -19.07
N GLN A 198 11.68 1.79 -20.36
CA GLN A 198 12.73 1.42 -21.32
C GLN A 198 13.81 2.51 -21.43
N LYS A 199 13.41 3.77 -21.59
CA LYS A 199 14.37 4.91 -21.61
C LYS A 199 15.14 5.05 -20.30
N ALA A 200 14.52 4.76 -19.16
CA ALA A 200 15.17 4.84 -17.86
C ALA A 200 16.25 3.76 -17.70
N PHE A 201 16.02 2.55 -18.24
CA PHE A 201 17.05 1.51 -18.32
C PHE A 201 18.20 1.91 -19.24
N GLU A 202 17.90 2.39 -20.46
CA GLU A 202 18.93 2.83 -21.41
C GLU A 202 19.85 3.93 -20.83
N ARG A 203 19.27 4.82 -20.01
CA ARG A 203 19.99 5.91 -19.34
C ARG A 203 20.68 5.49 -18.03
N ASN A 204 20.55 4.23 -17.61
CA ASN A 204 21.00 3.73 -16.31
C ASN A 204 20.43 4.51 -15.10
N THR A 205 19.30 5.19 -15.26
CA THR A 205 18.57 5.83 -14.16
C THR A 205 17.67 4.81 -13.44
N LEU A 206 17.40 3.68 -14.06
CA LEU A 206 16.70 2.55 -13.47
C LEU A 206 17.56 1.30 -13.63
N GLU A 207 17.75 0.56 -12.54
CA GLU A 207 18.50 -0.69 -12.52
C GLU A 207 17.69 -1.74 -11.75
N ILE A 208 17.57 -2.94 -12.32
CA ILE A 208 17.03 -4.10 -11.61
C ILE A 208 18.09 -5.19 -11.67
N ALA A 209 18.56 -5.64 -10.51
CA ALA A 209 19.66 -6.60 -10.43
C ALA A 209 19.52 -7.55 -9.23
N PRO A 210 20.12 -8.74 -9.28
CA PRO A 210 20.18 -9.64 -8.13
C PRO A 210 20.98 -9.02 -6.97
N LEU A 211 20.65 -9.39 -5.73
CA LEU A 211 21.33 -8.88 -4.52
C LEU A 211 22.85 -9.03 -4.55
N ALA A 212 23.36 -10.09 -5.17
CA ALA A 212 24.80 -10.33 -5.30
C ALA A 212 25.55 -9.19 -6.01
N PHE A 213 24.89 -8.46 -6.90
CA PHE A 213 25.47 -7.34 -7.66
C PHE A 213 25.66 -6.08 -6.81
N MET A 214 25.09 -6.04 -5.60
CA MET A 214 25.28 -4.92 -4.67
C MET A 214 26.65 -4.96 -3.98
N ARG A 215 27.36 -6.09 -4.04
CA ARG A 215 28.65 -6.27 -3.38
C ARG A 215 29.68 -5.28 -3.90
N GLY A 216 30.37 -4.59 -2.99
CA GLY A 216 31.42 -3.63 -3.34
C GLY A 216 30.93 -2.29 -3.89
N ARG A 217 29.61 -2.06 -3.97
CA ARG A 217 29.05 -0.80 -4.44
C ARG A 217 28.86 0.19 -3.30
N THR A 218 28.83 1.48 -3.64
CA THR A 218 28.30 2.53 -2.77
C THR A 218 27.20 3.22 -3.55
N LEU A 219 25.99 3.24 -2.99
CA LEU A 219 24.79 3.73 -3.64
C LEU A 219 24.53 5.15 -3.12
N ASN A 220 25.11 6.15 -3.79
CA ASN A 220 24.82 7.57 -3.51
C ASN A 220 23.66 8.07 -4.38
N ASN A 221 22.91 9.05 -3.87
CA ASN A 221 21.82 9.74 -4.58
C ASN A 221 20.86 8.78 -5.28
N ALA A 222 20.53 7.66 -4.63
CA ALA A 222 19.77 6.58 -5.21
C ALA A 222 18.60 6.17 -4.31
N PHE A 223 17.49 5.80 -4.92
CA PHE A 223 16.41 5.11 -4.21
C PHE A 223 16.58 3.62 -4.40
N VAL A 224 16.83 2.88 -3.33
CA VAL A 224 17.20 1.47 -3.37
C VAL A 224 16.11 0.64 -2.72
N ILE A 225 15.60 -0.39 -3.40
CA ILE A 225 14.59 -1.29 -2.85
C ILE A 225 15.14 -2.71 -2.82
N LEU A 226 15.15 -3.32 -1.63
CA LEU A 226 15.39 -4.75 -1.44
C LEU A 226 14.05 -5.45 -1.21
N ASP A 227 13.57 -6.15 -2.24
CA ASP A 227 12.32 -6.93 -2.17
C ASP A 227 12.57 -8.38 -1.77
N GLU A 228 11.55 -9.02 -1.19
CA GLU A 228 11.62 -10.35 -0.57
C GLU A 228 12.78 -10.53 0.41
N ALA A 229 12.99 -9.54 1.26
CA ALA A 229 14.09 -9.50 2.21
C ALA A 229 14.10 -10.67 3.21
N GLN A 230 12.97 -11.35 3.43
CA GLN A 230 12.92 -12.54 4.27
C GLN A 230 13.82 -13.68 3.76
N ASN A 231 14.14 -13.65 2.46
CA ASN A 231 14.97 -14.59 1.75
C ASN A 231 16.46 -14.18 1.71
N THR A 232 16.86 -13.22 2.56
CA THR A 232 18.27 -12.86 2.76
C THR A 232 18.84 -13.54 3.98
N THR A 233 20.16 -13.74 4.01
CA THR A 233 20.89 -14.09 5.25
C THR A 233 21.27 -12.82 6.04
N PRO A 234 21.61 -12.90 7.33
CA PRO A 234 22.10 -11.75 8.10
C PRO A 234 23.32 -11.08 7.45
N GLU A 235 24.24 -11.87 6.87
CA GLU A 235 25.41 -11.36 6.16
C GLU A 235 25.02 -10.61 4.89
N GLN A 236 24.04 -11.12 4.14
CA GLN A 236 23.54 -10.45 2.93
C GLN A 236 22.79 -9.16 3.27
N MET A 237 21.98 -9.17 4.33
CA MET A 237 21.28 -8.00 4.82
C MET A 237 22.27 -6.92 5.27
N LYS A 238 23.28 -7.29 6.08
CA LYS A 238 24.36 -6.38 6.48
C LYS A 238 25.17 -5.88 5.28
N MET A 239 25.45 -6.75 4.32
CA MET A 239 26.13 -6.38 3.07
C MET A 239 25.34 -5.28 2.35
N PHE A 240 24.02 -5.47 2.18
CA PHE A 240 23.12 -4.52 1.54
C PHE A 240 23.04 -3.18 2.27
N LEU A 241 22.72 -3.20 3.57
CA LEU A 241 22.53 -1.99 4.37
C LEU A 241 23.79 -1.12 4.42
N THR A 242 24.98 -1.74 4.38
CA THR A 242 26.25 -1.00 4.34
C THR A 242 26.61 -0.44 2.96
N ARG A 243 25.80 -0.65 1.91
CA ARG A 243 26.00 -0.02 0.60
C ARG A 243 25.30 1.33 0.48
N ILE A 244 24.40 1.67 1.42
CA ILE A 244 23.63 2.92 1.37
C ILE A 244 24.57 4.09 1.65
N GLY A 245 24.72 4.96 0.65
CA GLY A 245 25.61 6.11 0.68
C GLY A 245 24.87 7.42 0.94
N PHE A 246 25.55 8.55 0.71
CA PHE A 246 24.97 9.87 0.93
C PHE A 246 23.84 10.17 -0.06
N GLY A 247 22.79 10.83 0.43
CA GLY A 247 21.62 11.21 -0.37
C GLY A 247 20.80 10.02 -0.89
N ALA A 248 21.05 8.81 -0.38
CA ALA A 248 20.30 7.63 -0.76
C ALA A 248 19.19 7.32 0.25
N LYS A 249 18.08 6.79 -0.27
CA LYS A 249 16.99 6.22 0.51
C LYS A 249 16.91 4.74 0.22
N ALA A 250 16.68 3.93 1.24
CA ALA A 250 16.56 2.49 1.13
C ALA A 250 15.25 2.00 1.71
N VAL A 251 14.57 1.12 0.98
CA VAL A 251 13.37 0.44 1.45
C VAL A 251 13.58 -1.07 1.37
N VAL A 252 13.36 -1.75 2.49
CA VAL A 252 13.47 -3.21 2.60
C VAL A 252 12.07 -3.77 2.79
N THR A 253 11.60 -4.64 1.91
CA THR A 253 10.27 -5.24 1.98
C THR A 253 10.36 -6.74 2.11
N GLY A 254 9.52 -7.33 2.96
CA GLY A 254 9.44 -8.79 3.07
C GLY A 254 8.27 -9.31 3.88
N ASP A 255 8.09 -10.63 3.84
CA ASP A 255 7.04 -11.35 4.55
C ASP A 255 7.67 -12.49 5.35
N VAL A 256 7.76 -12.33 6.67
CA VAL A 256 8.37 -13.33 7.57
C VAL A 256 7.62 -14.67 7.58
N SER A 257 6.41 -14.75 7.04
CA SER A 257 5.68 -16.02 6.88
C SER A 257 6.08 -16.81 5.63
N GLN A 258 6.84 -16.20 4.71
CA GLN A 258 7.23 -16.76 3.41
C GLN A 258 8.76 -16.89 3.29
N ILE A 259 9.40 -17.50 4.29
CA ILE A 259 10.85 -17.75 4.28
C ILE A 259 11.13 -19.01 3.48
N ASP A 260 11.83 -18.84 2.35
CA ASP A 260 12.27 -19.91 1.45
C ASP A 260 13.71 -20.37 1.72
N LEU A 261 14.34 -19.85 2.80
CA LEU A 261 15.68 -20.26 3.20
C LEU A 261 15.69 -21.70 3.76
N PRO A 262 16.84 -22.39 3.67
CA PRO A 262 17.04 -23.65 4.39
C PRO A 262 16.67 -23.52 5.87
N LYS A 263 16.04 -24.53 6.46
CA LYS A 263 15.48 -24.48 7.82
C LYS A 263 16.50 -24.10 8.91
N GLU A 264 17.77 -24.35 8.67
CA GLU A 264 18.88 -24.08 9.60
C GLU A 264 19.39 -22.64 9.52
N GLN A 265 18.99 -21.90 8.49
CA GLN A 265 19.48 -20.55 8.21
C GLN A 265 18.52 -19.50 8.76
N LEU A 266 19.06 -18.59 9.58
CA LEU A 266 18.32 -17.44 10.08
C LEU A 266 18.01 -16.48 8.93
N SER A 267 16.80 -15.93 8.91
CA SER A 267 16.44 -14.85 7.99
C SER A 267 17.10 -13.54 8.41
N GLY A 268 17.76 -12.88 7.45
CA GLY A 268 18.35 -11.55 7.61
C GLY A 268 17.32 -10.47 7.89
N LEU A 269 16.06 -10.62 7.44
CA LEU A 269 14.98 -9.68 7.77
C LEU A 269 14.61 -9.77 9.26
N ILE A 270 14.44 -10.99 9.79
CA ILE A 270 14.14 -11.21 11.21
C ILE A 270 15.31 -10.71 12.08
N ASP A 271 16.54 -10.99 11.67
CA ASP A 271 17.74 -10.49 12.37
C ASP A 271 17.79 -8.96 12.35
N ALA A 272 17.59 -8.33 11.18
CA ALA A 272 17.58 -6.88 11.04
C ALA A 272 16.49 -6.22 11.90
N GLU A 273 15.28 -6.77 11.94
CA GLU A 273 14.21 -6.27 12.81
C GLU A 273 14.66 -6.21 14.27
N ARG A 274 15.36 -7.25 14.74
CA ARG A 274 15.86 -7.33 16.12
C ARG A 274 17.04 -6.39 16.36
N VAL A 275 18.03 -6.38 15.47
CA VAL A 275 19.30 -5.66 15.64
C VAL A 275 19.14 -4.16 15.42
N LEU A 276 18.28 -3.76 14.47
CA LEU A 276 18.15 -2.37 14.05
C LEU A 276 17.08 -1.58 14.81
N ARG A 277 16.31 -2.22 15.70
CA ARG A 277 15.20 -1.62 16.46
C ARG A 277 15.55 -0.31 17.19
N ARG A 278 16.82 -0.11 17.55
CA ARG A 278 17.30 1.07 18.30
C ARG A 278 18.20 1.99 17.49
N VAL A 279 18.32 1.77 16.18
CA VAL A 279 19.16 2.59 15.30
C VAL A 279 18.35 3.78 14.82
N ASN A 280 18.82 4.99 15.15
CA ASN A 280 18.20 6.22 14.69
C ASN A 280 18.27 6.32 13.16
N GLY A 281 17.22 6.86 12.53
CA GLY A 281 17.13 6.98 11.07
C GLY A 281 16.62 5.73 10.35
N ILE A 282 16.27 4.67 11.10
CA ILE A 282 15.63 3.46 10.56
C ILE A 282 14.19 3.37 11.09
N ALA A 283 13.23 3.28 10.19
CA ALA A 283 11.83 3.03 10.53
C ALA A 283 11.43 1.58 10.19
N ILE A 284 10.62 0.95 11.04
CA ILE A 284 10.07 -0.38 10.80
C ILE A 284 8.54 -0.29 10.86
N THR A 285 7.88 -0.71 9.80
CA THR A 285 6.41 -0.76 9.70
C THR A 285 5.96 -2.21 9.56
N HIS A 286 5.05 -2.62 10.45
CA HIS A 286 4.47 -3.97 10.45
C HIS A 286 3.06 -3.94 9.86
N PHE A 287 2.91 -4.55 8.70
CA PHE A 287 1.61 -4.78 8.09
C PHE A 287 0.97 -6.05 8.62
N THR A 288 -0.36 -6.04 8.68
CA THR A 288 -1.17 -7.17 9.11
C THR A 288 -2.13 -7.58 8.00
N SER A 289 -2.89 -8.66 8.20
CA SER A 289 -3.94 -9.06 7.28
C SER A 289 -5.03 -8.00 7.09
N ALA A 290 -5.19 -7.07 8.04
CA ALA A 290 -6.12 -5.94 7.91
C ALA A 290 -5.67 -4.92 6.86
N ASP A 291 -4.39 -4.91 6.50
CA ASP A 291 -3.82 -4.00 5.50
C ASP A 291 -3.89 -4.56 4.07
N VAL A 292 -4.43 -5.78 3.91
CA VAL A 292 -4.51 -6.46 2.63
C VAL A 292 -5.67 -5.90 1.82
N VAL A 293 -5.33 -5.15 0.77
CA VAL A 293 -6.34 -4.60 -0.14
C VAL A 293 -6.34 -5.38 -1.44
N ARG A 294 -7.31 -6.28 -1.58
CA ARG A 294 -7.49 -7.13 -2.76
C ARG A 294 -8.85 -6.89 -3.40
N HIS A 295 -8.98 -7.31 -4.65
CA HIS A 295 -10.28 -7.35 -5.31
C HIS A 295 -11.27 -8.22 -4.49
N PRO A 296 -12.54 -7.82 -4.28
CA PRO A 296 -13.49 -8.56 -3.43
C PRO A 296 -13.69 -10.02 -3.82
N LEU A 297 -13.59 -10.35 -5.11
CA LEU A 297 -13.62 -11.74 -5.57
C LEU A 297 -12.42 -12.55 -5.06
N VAL A 298 -11.21 -11.96 -5.09
CA VAL A 298 -9.99 -12.64 -4.64
C VAL A 298 -10.04 -12.87 -3.13
N ALA A 299 -10.54 -11.90 -2.36
CA ALA A 299 -10.76 -12.07 -0.92
C ALA A 299 -11.69 -13.26 -0.64
N ARG A 300 -12.85 -13.34 -1.31
CA ARG A 300 -13.78 -14.46 -1.17
C ARG A 300 -13.17 -15.82 -1.55
N ILE A 301 -12.29 -15.86 -2.56
CA ILE A 301 -11.57 -17.08 -2.94
C ILE A 301 -10.62 -17.52 -1.83
N VAL A 302 -9.82 -16.59 -1.28
CA VAL A 302 -8.89 -16.88 -0.18
C VAL A 302 -9.65 -17.40 1.04
N ASP A 303 -10.74 -16.74 1.43
CA ASP A 303 -11.58 -17.15 2.56
C ASP A 303 -12.16 -18.56 2.37
N ALA A 304 -12.54 -18.93 1.14
CA ALA A 304 -13.05 -20.26 0.83
C ALA A 304 -11.98 -21.35 1.01
N TYR A 305 -10.74 -21.11 0.57
CA TYR A 305 -9.62 -22.04 0.74
C TYR A 305 -9.20 -22.17 2.21
N ASP A 306 -9.10 -21.05 2.93
CA ASP A 306 -8.76 -21.04 4.35
C ASP A 306 -9.83 -21.75 5.20
N GLY A 307 -11.11 -21.55 4.85
CA GLY A 307 -12.23 -22.25 5.46
C GLY A 307 -12.18 -23.77 5.24
N ALA A 308 -11.83 -24.21 4.03
CA ALA A 308 -11.66 -25.63 3.72
C ALA A 308 -10.50 -26.25 4.51
N ARG A 309 -9.37 -25.54 4.61
CA ARG A 309 -8.17 -25.99 5.33
C ARG A 309 -8.42 -26.13 6.84
N LYS A 310 -9.15 -25.18 7.45
CA LYS A 310 -9.56 -25.26 8.86
C LYS A 310 -10.47 -26.45 9.15
N ARG A 311 -11.42 -26.76 8.26
CA ARG A 311 -12.30 -27.93 8.38
C ARG A 311 -11.56 -29.28 8.24
N ALA A 312 -10.50 -29.30 7.44
CA ALA A 312 -9.64 -30.48 7.29
C ALA A 312 -8.75 -30.70 8.52
N ALA A 313 -8.28 -29.62 9.16
CA ALA A 313 -7.47 -29.70 10.38
C ALA A 313 -8.28 -30.00 11.66
N SER A 314 -9.60 -29.81 11.63
CA SER A 314 -10.52 -30.12 12.74
C SER A 314 -11.14 -31.52 12.64
N ARG A 315 -10.72 -32.33 11.68
CA ARG A 315 -11.11 -33.74 11.51
C ARG A 315 -9.93 -34.63 11.80
#